data_AF-A0A436GW13-F1
#
_entry.id   AF-A0A436GW13-F1
#
_cell.length_a   1.000
_cell.length_b   1.000
_cell.length_c   1.000
_cell.angle_alpha   90.00
_cell.angle_beta   90.00
_cell.angle_gamma   90.00
#
_symmetry.space_group_name_H-M   'P 1'
#
loop_
_entity.id
_entity.type
_entity.pdbx_description
1 polymer ?
#
loop_
_entity_poly.entity_id
_entity_poly.type
_entity_poly.pdbx_seq_one_letter_code
_entity_poly.pdbx_strand_id
1 'polypeptide(L)'
;MNIAPNSYSVTRKRLMAAVASVAVAGAIGVGALTSGTSPVLADAVRVEAPQVPGFADVVERVSPAVVSVKVKAKISPAADDGSDPSDDQDGMNNLPNNPQLRRFFKEFRGFGDQDGQGGGNRRFSHRDRNNDQPRPVAQGSGFFISDDGYLVTNNHVVSEGSAFTVVMHDGKELDAKLVGTDPRTDLAVLKVDGVGKFTYVDFADDSKVRVGDWVVAVGNPFGLGGTVTAGIVSARGRDIGAGPYD
;
A
#
# COMPACT_ATOMS: atom_id res chain seq x y z
N MET A 1 104.40 39.99 -15.54
CA MET A 1 105.35 39.68 -14.45
C MET A 1 105.19 38.20 -14.14
N ASN A 2 106.18 37.38 -14.52
CA ASN A 2 106.30 35.95 -14.21
C ASN A 2 106.48 35.77 -12.68
N ILE A 3 106.13 34.63 -12.06
CA ILE A 3 106.91 33.38 -12.01
C ILE A 3 106.01 32.20 -11.55
N ALA A 4 106.23 31.02 -12.16
CA ALA A 4 105.60 29.69 -11.99
C ALA A 4 106.06 28.96 -10.69
N PRO A 5 105.90 27.62 -10.40
CA PRO A 5 105.73 26.46 -11.31
C PRO A 5 104.92 25.22 -10.83
N ASN A 6 104.72 24.27 -11.76
CA ASN A 6 104.72 22.77 -11.70
C ASN A 6 104.11 22.03 -10.48
N SER A 7 103.36 20.92 -10.62
CA SER A 7 103.88 19.61 -11.05
C SER A 7 102.78 18.54 -11.17
N TYR A 8 102.94 17.61 -12.12
CA TYR A 8 102.21 16.33 -12.18
C TYR A 8 102.79 15.32 -11.17
N SER A 9 101.95 14.48 -10.56
CA SER A 9 102.40 13.21 -9.96
C SER A 9 101.26 12.18 -9.88
N VAL A 10 101.52 11.04 -10.51
CA VAL A 10 100.71 9.83 -10.55
C VAL A 10 100.83 9.10 -9.22
N THR A 11 99.72 8.89 -8.51
CA THR A 11 99.61 7.74 -7.59
C THR A 11 98.20 7.18 -7.63
N ARG A 12 97.97 6.32 -8.63
CA ARG A 12 96.90 5.31 -8.57
C ARG A 12 97.26 4.28 -7.48
N LYS A 13 96.21 3.63 -6.98
CA LYS A 13 96.21 2.35 -6.23
C LYS A 13 96.57 2.45 -4.75
N ARG A 14 95.55 2.65 -3.91
CA ARG A 14 95.34 1.99 -2.60
C ARG A 14 94.07 2.52 -1.90
N LEU A 15 92.91 2.38 -2.53
CA LEU A 15 91.63 2.54 -1.82
C LEU A 15 90.46 1.79 -2.49
N MET A 16 90.71 0.60 -3.03
CA MET A 16 89.69 -0.25 -3.68
C MET A 16 89.81 -1.70 -3.19
N ALA A 17 90.07 -1.90 -1.89
CA ALA A 17 90.17 -3.23 -1.29
C ALA A 17 89.58 -3.33 0.12
N ALA A 18 88.64 -2.44 0.48
CA ALA A 18 87.94 -2.48 1.77
C ALA A 18 86.42 -2.25 1.67
N VAL A 19 85.83 -2.42 0.47
CA VAL A 19 84.37 -2.34 0.25
C VAL A 19 83.78 -3.68 -0.26
N ALA A 20 84.62 -4.67 -0.55
CA ALA A 20 84.18 -5.95 -1.14
C ALA A 20 83.84 -7.05 -0.11
N SER A 21 83.87 -6.77 1.20
CA SER A 21 83.61 -7.79 2.25
C SER A 21 82.43 -7.48 3.17
N VAL A 22 81.59 -6.48 2.87
CA VAL A 22 80.29 -6.27 3.54
C VAL A 22 79.10 -6.66 2.65
N ALA A 23 79.32 -6.98 1.38
CA ALA A 23 78.24 -7.30 0.46
C ALA A 23 77.71 -8.75 0.54
N VAL A 24 78.31 -9.64 1.34
CA VAL A 24 77.89 -11.07 1.38
C VAL A 24 77.26 -11.50 2.72
N ALA A 25 77.37 -10.71 3.79
CA ALA A 25 76.69 -11.01 5.06
C ALA A 25 75.26 -10.42 5.17
N GLY A 26 74.80 -9.67 4.16
CA GLY A 26 73.47 -9.05 4.13
C GLY A 26 72.43 -9.73 3.24
N ALA A 27 72.80 -10.82 2.54
CA ALA A 27 71.94 -11.41 1.50
C ALA A 27 71.09 -12.61 1.96
N ILE A 28 71.23 -13.09 3.21
CA ILE A 28 70.43 -14.22 3.73
C ILE A 28 69.46 -13.79 4.84
N GLY A 29 69.59 -12.57 5.39
CA GLY A 29 68.79 -12.10 6.53
C GLY A 29 67.58 -11.20 6.20
N VAL A 30 67.33 -10.84 4.93
CA VAL A 30 66.27 -9.86 4.56
C VAL A 30 65.14 -10.49 3.73
N GLY A 31 65.25 -11.77 3.37
CA GLY A 31 64.23 -12.47 2.57
C GLY A 31 62.96 -12.90 3.32
N ALA A 32 62.88 -12.72 4.65
CA ALA A 32 61.81 -13.30 5.47
C ALA A 32 60.93 -12.31 6.26
N LEU A 33 61.11 -10.98 6.12
CA LEU A 33 60.33 -9.99 6.90
C LEU A 33 59.65 -8.88 6.08
N THR A 34 59.63 -9.00 4.75
CA THR A 34 58.79 -8.12 3.92
C THR A 34 57.75 -8.92 3.14
N SER A 35 57.04 -9.80 3.85
CA SER A 35 55.68 -10.16 3.46
C SER A 35 54.81 -8.91 3.63
N GLY A 36 54.97 -7.95 2.73
CA GLY A 36 54.10 -6.80 2.62
C GLY A 36 52.72 -7.31 2.25
N THR A 37 51.88 -7.55 3.25
CA THR A 37 50.44 -7.68 3.03
C THR A 37 49.97 -6.29 2.58
N SER A 38 49.99 -6.04 1.27
CA SER A 38 49.23 -4.93 0.71
C SER A 38 47.80 -5.13 1.17
N PRO A 39 47.21 -4.21 1.96
CA PRO A 39 45.83 -4.35 2.36
C PRO A 39 45.00 -4.29 1.08
N VAL A 40 44.43 -5.43 0.69
CA VAL A 40 43.38 -5.49 -0.32
C VAL A 40 42.14 -4.95 0.38
N LEU A 41 42.01 -3.62 0.38
CA LEU A 41 40.76 -2.98 0.78
C LEU A 41 39.77 -3.26 -0.36
N ALA A 42 38.86 -4.20 -0.13
CA ALA A 42 37.73 -4.38 -1.02
C ALA A 42 36.90 -3.10 -0.98
N ASP A 43 36.92 -2.33 -2.07
CA ASP A 43 36.04 -1.20 -2.22
C ASP A 43 34.60 -1.71 -2.16
N ALA A 44 33.75 -1.09 -1.33
CA ALA A 44 32.37 -1.52 -1.23
C ALA A 44 31.71 -1.35 -2.60
N VAL A 45 31.07 -2.40 -3.12
CA VAL A 45 30.31 -2.32 -4.37
C VAL A 45 29.22 -1.27 -4.18
N ARG A 46 29.42 -0.10 -4.76
CA ARG A 46 28.40 0.94 -4.82
C ARG A 46 27.47 0.62 -5.97
N VAL A 47 26.28 0.12 -5.62
CA VAL A 47 25.17 0.07 -6.58
C VAL A 47 24.65 1.50 -6.70
N GLU A 48 25.04 2.19 -7.76
CA GLU A 48 24.31 3.38 -8.19
C GLU A 48 22.94 2.92 -8.64
N ALA A 49 21.96 3.06 -7.74
CA ALA A 49 20.57 2.81 -8.08
C ALA A 49 20.20 3.77 -9.23
N PRO A 50 19.71 3.26 -10.36
CA PRO A 50 19.21 4.11 -11.43
C PRO A 50 18.22 5.12 -10.83
N GLN A 51 18.37 6.40 -11.17
CA GLN A 51 17.35 7.40 -10.83
C GLN A 51 16.08 7.01 -11.60
N VAL A 52 15.12 6.41 -10.89
CA VAL A 52 13.86 5.98 -11.48
C VAL A 52 13.06 7.25 -11.81
N PRO A 53 12.58 7.42 -13.05
CA PRO A 53 11.65 8.49 -13.38
C PRO A 53 10.49 8.51 -12.39
N GLY A 54 10.11 9.69 -11.92
CA GLY A 54 8.98 9.82 -10.99
C GLY A 54 7.68 9.34 -11.63
N PHE A 55 6.74 8.90 -10.79
CA PHE A 55 5.42 8.42 -11.24
C PHE A 55 4.40 9.54 -11.52
N ALA A 56 4.79 10.81 -11.35
CA ALA A 56 3.89 11.96 -11.44
C ALA A 56 3.10 12.01 -12.75
N ASP A 57 3.78 11.87 -13.90
CA ASP A 57 3.14 11.94 -15.22
C ASP A 57 2.14 10.80 -15.44
N VAL A 58 2.43 9.61 -14.89
CA VAL A 58 1.52 8.45 -14.98
C VAL A 58 0.30 8.69 -14.12
N VAL A 59 0.50 9.15 -12.88
CA VAL A 59 -0.57 9.47 -11.94
C VAL A 59 -1.47 10.57 -12.49
N GLU A 60 -0.91 11.64 -13.06
CA GLU A 60 -1.67 12.76 -13.62
C GLU A 60 -2.58 12.30 -14.77
N ARG A 61 -2.09 11.41 -15.64
CA ARG A 61 -2.88 10.88 -16.76
C ARG A 61 -3.95 9.89 -16.33
N VAL A 62 -3.69 9.07 -15.30
CA VAL A 62 -4.58 7.96 -14.91
C VAL A 62 -5.60 8.35 -13.85
N SER A 63 -5.28 9.29 -12.95
CA SER A 63 -6.17 9.69 -11.84
C SER A 63 -7.57 10.09 -12.28
N PRO A 64 -7.78 10.78 -13.43
CA PRO A 64 -9.13 11.11 -13.90
C PRO A 64 -10.01 9.90 -14.23
N ALA A 65 -9.41 8.75 -14.55
CA ALA A 65 -10.13 7.51 -14.83
C ALA A 65 -10.51 6.73 -13.55
N VAL A 66 -9.88 7.04 -12.41
CA VAL A 66 -10.08 6.33 -11.14
C VAL A 66 -11.14 7.03 -10.28
N VAL A 67 -12.09 6.27 -9.79
CA VAL A 67 -13.30 6.77 -9.14
C VAL A 67 -13.54 6.12 -7.77
N SER A 68 -14.29 6.80 -6.93
CA SER A 68 -14.88 6.23 -5.71
C SER A 68 -16.22 5.60 -6.03
N VAL A 69 -16.46 4.40 -5.52
CA VAL A 69 -17.75 3.70 -5.62
C VAL A 69 -18.40 3.73 -4.25
N LYS A 70 -19.51 4.46 -4.13
CA LYS A 70 -20.36 4.51 -2.94
C LYS A 70 -21.59 3.64 -3.15
N VAL A 71 -21.93 2.86 -2.15
CA VAL A 71 -23.03 1.90 -2.23
C VAL A 71 -24.04 2.15 -1.12
N LYS A 72 -25.31 2.26 -1.51
CA LYS A 72 -26.44 2.32 -0.57
C LYS A 72 -26.95 0.90 -0.34
N ALA A 73 -27.12 0.49 0.92
CA ALA A 73 -27.59 -0.85 1.28
C ALA A 73 -28.99 -1.16 0.73
N LYS A 74 -29.26 -2.43 0.39
CA LYS A 74 -30.63 -2.95 0.14
C LYS A 74 -31.38 -3.03 1.47
N ILE A 75 -32.50 -2.32 1.58
CA ILE A 75 -33.43 -2.47 2.69
C ILE A 75 -34.52 -3.44 2.24
N SER A 76 -34.63 -4.60 2.88
CA SER A 76 -35.93 -5.27 2.99
C SER A 76 -36.63 -4.61 4.18
N PRO A 77 -37.78 -3.94 3.99
CA PRO A 77 -38.59 -3.53 5.13
C PRO A 77 -38.88 -4.80 5.92
N ALA A 78 -38.42 -4.88 7.17
CA ALA A 78 -38.97 -5.87 8.07
C ALA A 78 -40.48 -5.62 8.06
N ALA A 79 -41.24 -6.62 7.62
CA ALA A 79 -42.68 -6.54 7.64
C ALA A 79 -43.11 -6.18 9.07
N ASP A 80 -43.91 -5.13 9.15
CA ASP A 80 -44.73 -4.79 10.30
C ASP A 80 -45.71 -5.95 10.52
N ASP A 81 -45.24 -7.02 11.17
CA ASP A 81 -46.12 -8.05 11.70
C ASP A 81 -46.71 -7.48 12.98
N GLY A 82 -47.97 -7.04 12.89
CA GLY A 82 -48.74 -6.45 13.97
C GLY A 82 -49.10 -7.48 15.05
N SER A 83 -48.10 -8.07 15.68
CA SER A 83 -48.26 -8.86 16.90
C SER A 83 -48.22 -7.94 18.11
N ASP A 84 -49.40 -7.74 18.68
CA ASP A 84 -49.74 -7.27 20.03
C ASP A 84 -48.54 -7.15 21.02
N PRO A 85 -48.20 -5.93 21.53
CA PRO A 85 -47.12 -5.73 22.48
C PRO A 85 -47.59 -6.09 23.89
N SER A 86 -47.74 -7.39 24.15
CA SER A 86 -47.98 -7.90 25.50
C SER A 86 -47.02 -9.00 25.93
N ASP A 87 -45.96 -9.28 25.16
CA ASP A 87 -45.01 -10.34 25.52
C ASP A 87 -43.56 -10.11 25.03
N ASP A 88 -42.99 -8.92 25.28
CA ASP A 88 -41.58 -8.64 24.99
C ASP A 88 -40.72 -8.69 26.26
N GLN A 89 -40.51 -9.90 26.78
CA GLN A 89 -39.40 -10.18 27.70
C GLN A 89 -38.16 -10.78 26.99
N ASP A 90 -38.17 -10.84 25.64
CA ASP A 90 -37.20 -11.63 24.87
C ASP A 90 -36.22 -10.84 23.99
N GLY A 91 -35.96 -9.57 24.32
CA GLY A 91 -34.91 -8.76 23.67
C GLY A 91 -33.48 -9.02 24.16
N MET A 92 -33.26 -9.87 25.16
CA MET A 92 -31.95 -10.06 25.81
C MET A 92 -31.44 -11.52 25.80
N ASN A 93 -32.16 -12.45 25.16
CA ASN A 93 -31.82 -13.87 25.16
C ASN A 93 -30.78 -14.27 24.09
N ASN A 94 -30.31 -13.34 23.27
CA ASN A 94 -29.30 -13.60 22.23
C ASN A 94 -27.88 -13.09 22.55
N LEU A 95 -27.58 -12.77 23.81
CA LEU A 95 -26.19 -12.59 24.21
C LEU A 95 -25.54 -13.96 24.49
N PRO A 96 -24.28 -14.19 24.10
CA PRO A 96 -23.53 -15.38 24.51
C PRO A 96 -23.67 -15.58 26.02
N ASN A 97 -23.89 -16.82 26.46
CA ASN A 97 -24.04 -17.22 27.88
C ASN A 97 -22.73 -17.06 28.67
N ASN A 98 -22.09 -15.90 28.61
CA ASN A 98 -20.91 -15.56 29.37
C ASN A 98 -21.28 -14.61 30.53
N PRO A 99 -21.14 -15.05 31.80
CA PRO A 99 -21.40 -14.23 32.98
C PRO A 99 -20.58 -12.91 33.04
N GLN A 100 -19.41 -12.87 32.41
CA GLN A 100 -18.50 -11.71 32.44
C GLN A 100 -18.99 -10.58 31.52
N LEU A 101 -19.40 -10.91 30.30
CA LEU A 101 -20.00 -9.97 29.35
C LEU A 101 -21.31 -9.39 29.89
N ARG A 102 -22.12 -10.23 30.54
CA ARG A 102 -23.41 -9.79 31.12
C ARG A 102 -23.22 -8.75 32.24
N ARG A 103 -22.16 -8.87 33.05
CA ARG A 103 -21.78 -7.86 34.06
C ARG A 103 -21.31 -6.58 33.39
N PHE A 104 -20.42 -6.68 32.39
CA PHE A 104 -19.93 -5.53 31.64
C PHE A 104 -21.06 -4.70 31.00
N PHE A 105 -22.01 -5.34 30.30
CA PHE A 105 -23.14 -4.63 29.68
C PHE A 105 -24.12 -4.05 30.70
N LYS A 106 -24.29 -4.71 31.86
CA LYS A 106 -25.12 -4.21 32.96
C LYS A 106 -24.48 -3.00 33.65
N GLU A 107 -23.16 -3.02 33.82
CA GLU A 107 -22.37 -1.91 34.39
C GLU A 107 -22.30 -0.71 33.44
N PHE A 108 -22.05 -0.96 32.14
CA PHE A 108 -21.91 0.08 31.13
C PHE A 108 -23.25 0.75 30.78
N ARG A 109 -24.35 0.00 30.78
CA ARG A 109 -25.71 0.54 30.62
C ARG A 109 -26.28 1.08 31.94
N GLY A 110 -25.65 0.78 33.08
CA GLY A 110 -25.99 1.28 34.41
C GLY A 110 -25.61 2.74 34.67
N PHE A 111 -24.94 3.42 33.74
CA PHE A 111 -24.62 4.85 33.80
C PHE A 111 -25.82 5.78 33.52
N GLY A 112 -27.02 5.24 33.31
CA GLY A 112 -28.22 6.03 33.02
C GLY A 112 -29.36 5.93 34.05
N ASP A 113 -29.40 4.90 34.89
CA ASP A 113 -30.58 4.62 35.72
C ASP A 113 -30.18 4.25 37.15
N GLN A 114 -29.70 5.24 37.88
CA GLN A 114 -29.66 5.20 39.33
C GLN A 114 -30.08 6.57 39.83
N ASP A 115 -31.39 6.72 40.04
CA ASP A 115 -31.99 7.30 41.24
C ASP A 115 -33.47 7.61 41.01
N GLY A 116 -34.35 7.01 41.82
CA GLY A 116 -35.72 7.49 41.98
C GLY A 116 -36.81 6.42 42.00
N GLN A 117 -36.96 5.75 43.14
CA GLN A 117 -38.26 5.23 43.56
C GLN A 117 -39.31 6.37 43.50
N GLY A 118 -40.42 6.16 42.81
CA GLY A 118 -41.54 7.11 42.86
C GLY A 118 -42.42 7.05 41.62
N GLY A 119 -43.65 6.55 41.80
CA GLY A 119 -44.63 6.37 40.74
C GLY A 119 -45.02 7.65 39.98
N GLY A 120 -45.74 7.43 38.89
CA GLY A 120 -46.43 8.48 38.16
C GLY A 120 -46.39 8.28 36.66
N ASN A 121 -47.56 7.99 36.09
CA ASN A 121 -47.90 8.14 34.68
C ASN A 121 -47.14 9.30 34.03
N ARG A 122 -46.13 8.99 33.23
CA ARG A 122 -45.64 9.90 32.20
C ARG A 122 -45.59 9.14 30.90
N ARG A 123 -46.69 9.29 30.16
CA ARG A 123 -46.79 8.97 28.73
C ARG A 123 -45.70 9.77 28.03
N PHE A 124 -44.56 9.13 27.76
CA PHE A 124 -43.60 9.65 26.81
C PHE A 124 -44.23 9.49 25.44
N SER A 125 -44.73 10.60 24.90
CA SER A 125 -45.03 10.68 23.47
C SER A 125 -43.77 10.31 22.71
N HIS A 126 -43.78 9.13 22.09
CA HIS A 126 -42.78 8.72 21.12
C HIS A 126 -42.85 9.72 19.96
N ARG A 127 -42.01 10.74 20.06
CA ARG A 127 -41.70 11.65 18.97
C ARG A 127 -41.05 10.79 17.91
N ASP A 128 -41.69 10.72 16.74
CA ASP A 128 -41.20 10.13 15.50
C ASP A 128 -39.69 10.34 15.35
N ARG A 129 -38.92 9.33 15.75
CA ARG A 129 -37.53 9.22 15.34
C ARG A 129 -37.59 8.51 14.01
N ASN A 130 -37.68 9.32 12.96
CA ASN A 130 -37.33 8.89 11.62
C ASN A 130 -36.09 8.00 11.70
N ASN A 131 -36.22 6.86 11.03
CA ASN A 131 -35.27 5.76 10.93
C ASN A 131 -33.99 6.17 10.18
N ASP A 132 -33.23 7.10 10.78
CA ASP A 132 -31.89 7.51 10.38
C ASP A 132 -30.86 6.82 11.29
N GLN A 133 -30.97 5.50 11.44
CA GLN A 133 -29.80 4.72 11.86
C GLN A 133 -28.67 5.01 10.86
N PRO A 134 -27.45 5.34 11.31
CA PRO A 134 -26.29 5.49 10.43
C PRO A 134 -26.13 4.22 9.60
N ARG A 135 -26.50 4.30 8.32
CA ARG A 135 -26.50 3.15 7.43
C ARG A 135 -25.07 2.92 6.97
N PRO A 136 -24.51 1.71 7.11
CA PRO A 136 -23.20 1.42 6.58
C PRO A 136 -23.24 1.58 5.06
N VAL A 137 -22.58 2.63 4.56
CA VAL A 137 -22.29 2.80 3.14
C VAL A 137 -21.04 1.98 2.86
N ALA A 138 -21.15 0.96 2.00
CA ALA A 138 -19.97 0.31 1.49
C ALA A 138 -19.28 1.28 0.52
N GLN A 139 -17.96 1.37 0.61
CA GLN A 139 -17.17 2.32 -0.14
C GLN A 139 -15.90 1.65 -0.66
N GLY A 140 -15.61 1.85 -1.95
CA GLY A 140 -14.46 1.26 -2.63
C GLY A 140 -13.95 2.15 -3.76
N SER A 141 -13.01 1.61 -4.54
CA SER A 141 -12.50 2.26 -5.75
C SER A 141 -12.92 1.49 -7.00
N GLY A 142 -12.92 2.16 -8.14
CA GLY A 142 -13.07 1.56 -9.46
C GLY A 142 -12.36 2.42 -10.51
N PHE A 143 -12.39 1.98 -11.76
CA PHE A 143 -11.84 2.78 -12.87
C PHE A 143 -12.60 2.55 -14.18
N PHE A 144 -12.65 3.57 -15.02
CA PHE A 144 -13.25 3.48 -16.36
C PHE A 144 -12.39 2.64 -17.30
N ILE A 145 -13.06 1.79 -18.09
CA ILE A 145 -12.46 0.91 -19.10
C ILE A 145 -12.89 1.26 -20.53
N SER A 146 -13.69 2.31 -20.69
CA SER A 146 -14.28 2.74 -21.96
C SER A 146 -14.69 4.21 -21.88
N ASP A 147 -14.75 4.88 -23.03
CA ASP A 147 -15.13 6.29 -23.12
C ASP A 147 -16.64 6.54 -22.97
N ASP A 148 -17.47 5.50 -23.11
CA ASP A 148 -18.92 5.55 -22.97
C ASP A 148 -19.42 5.24 -21.55
N GLY A 149 -18.51 4.99 -20.60
CA GLY A 149 -18.78 5.01 -19.16
C GLY A 149 -18.91 3.65 -18.49
N TYR A 150 -18.41 2.56 -19.08
CA TYR A 150 -18.21 1.32 -18.32
C TYR A 150 -17.01 1.43 -17.39
N LEU A 151 -17.19 0.95 -16.16
CA LEU A 151 -16.16 0.90 -15.14
C LEU A 151 -16.12 -0.46 -14.45
N VAL A 152 -14.96 -0.83 -13.94
CA VAL A 152 -14.74 -2.05 -13.17
C VAL A 152 -14.46 -1.71 -11.71
N THR A 153 -15.01 -2.53 -10.81
CA THR A 153 -14.73 -2.51 -9.37
C THR A 153 -14.77 -3.95 -8.83
N ASN A 154 -14.54 -4.12 -7.53
CA ASN A 154 -14.64 -5.43 -6.89
C ASN A 154 -16.10 -5.81 -6.63
N ASN A 155 -16.42 -7.10 -6.76
CA ASN A 155 -17.75 -7.61 -6.46
C ASN A 155 -18.14 -7.38 -4.99
N HIS A 156 -17.21 -7.59 -4.04
CA HIS A 156 -17.48 -7.36 -2.62
C HIS A 156 -17.81 -5.89 -2.29
N VAL A 157 -17.44 -4.93 -3.14
CA VAL A 157 -17.81 -3.52 -2.97
C VAL A 157 -19.29 -3.33 -3.26
N VAL A 158 -19.84 -4.07 -4.22
CA VAL A 158 -21.22 -3.86 -4.74
C VAL A 158 -22.24 -4.91 -4.29
N SER A 159 -21.82 -6.02 -3.67
CA SER A 159 -22.66 -7.20 -3.42
C SER A 159 -23.93 -6.91 -2.62
N GLU A 160 -23.84 -6.06 -1.60
CA GLU A 160 -24.97 -5.71 -0.71
C GLU A 160 -25.70 -4.42 -1.12
N GLY A 161 -25.38 -3.90 -2.31
CA GLY A 161 -25.87 -2.61 -2.80
C GLY A 161 -27.20 -2.65 -3.53
N SER A 162 -28.05 -1.66 -3.28
CA SER A 162 -29.27 -1.38 -4.06
C SER A 162 -29.05 -0.27 -5.10
N ALA A 163 -28.22 0.71 -4.76
CA ALA A 163 -27.92 1.85 -5.60
C ALA A 163 -26.43 2.21 -5.49
N PHE A 164 -25.86 2.59 -6.62
CA PHE A 164 -24.43 2.86 -6.77
C PHE A 164 -24.24 4.29 -7.22
N THR A 165 -23.38 5.02 -6.52
CA THR A 165 -22.97 6.38 -6.88
C THR A 165 -21.47 6.38 -7.07
N VAL A 166 -21.03 6.88 -8.22
CA VAL A 166 -19.63 7.01 -8.59
C VAL A 166 -19.21 8.45 -8.34
N VAL A 167 -18.13 8.66 -7.60
CA VAL A 167 -17.55 9.98 -7.37
C VAL A 167 -16.23 10.09 -8.12
N MET A 168 -16.18 11.01 -9.07
CA MET A 168 -14.97 11.27 -9.86
C MET A 168 -13.93 12.02 -9.03
N HIS A 169 -12.69 12.07 -9.53
CA HIS A 169 -11.57 12.76 -8.88
C HIS A 169 -11.81 14.27 -8.65
N ASP A 170 -12.67 14.90 -9.44
CA ASP A 170 -13.07 16.30 -9.34
C ASP A 170 -14.24 16.54 -8.33
N GLY A 171 -14.72 15.47 -7.69
CA GLY A 171 -15.84 15.49 -6.74
C GLY A 171 -17.22 15.35 -7.40
N LYS A 172 -17.31 15.24 -8.73
CA LYS A 172 -18.59 15.04 -9.42
C LYS A 172 -19.17 13.67 -9.08
N GLU A 173 -20.42 13.65 -8.64
CA GLU A 173 -21.18 12.43 -8.37
C GLU A 173 -22.04 12.04 -9.58
N LEU A 174 -22.03 10.75 -9.93
CA LEU A 174 -22.77 10.16 -11.05
C LEU A 174 -23.50 8.91 -10.57
N ASP A 175 -24.77 8.77 -10.95
CA ASP A 175 -25.50 7.53 -10.69
C ASP A 175 -24.99 6.42 -11.63
N ALA A 176 -24.80 5.23 -11.06
CA ALA A 176 -24.31 4.07 -11.78
C ALA A 176 -25.29 2.90 -11.70
N LYS A 177 -25.38 2.15 -12.80
CA LYS A 177 -26.16 0.93 -12.92
C LYS A 177 -25.24 -0.27 -12.90
N LEU A 178 -25.65 -1.32 -12.19
CA LEU A 178 -24.95 -2.59 -12.24
C LEU A 178 -25.22 -3.28 -13.58
N VAL A 179 -24.15 -3.59 -14.32
CA VAL A 179 -24.21 -4.34 -15.58
C VAL A 179 -24.10 -5.84 -15.33
N GLY A 180 -23.19 -6.23 -14.44
CA GLY A 180 -22.99 -7.62 -14.05
C GLY A 180 -21.95 -7.79 -12.95
N THR A 181 -21.97 -8.95 -12.30
CA THR A 181 -21.00 -9.36 -11.29
C THR A 181 -20.47 -10.76 -11.58
N ASP A 182 -19.22 -10.99 -11.20
CA ASP A 182 -18.61 -12.31 -11.09
C ASP A 182 -18.05 -12.49 -9.68
N PRO A 183 -18.80 -13.16 -8.78
CA PRO A 183 -18.34 -13.44 -7.43
C PRO A 183 -17.10 -14.34 -7.38
N ARG A 184 -16.81 -15.13 -8.42
CA ARG A 184 -15.70 -16.09 -8.41
C ARG A 184 -14.35 -15.40 -8.58
N THR A 185 -14.31 -14.35 -9.40
CA THR A 185 -13.11 -13.52 -9.61
C THR A 185 -13.16 -12.21 -8.82
N ASP A 186 -14.17 -12.02 -7.98
CA ASP A 186 -14.44 -10.79 -7.23
C ASP A 186 -14.51 -9.53 -8.11
N LEU A 187 -15.14 -9.61 -9.29
CA LEU A 187 -15.26 -8.49 -10.23
C LEU A 187 -16.72 -8.04 -10.42
N ALA A 188 -16.91 -6.75 -10.66
CA ALA A 188 -18.18 -6.18 -11.05
C ALA A 188 -18.01 -5.07 -12.09
N VAL A 189 -18.98 -4.97 -12.99
CA VAL A 189 -19.04 -3.92 -14.01
C VAL A 189 -20.22 -3.00 -13.72
N LEU A 190 -19.94 -1.71 -13.59
CA LEU A 190 -20.97 -0.66 -13.51
C LEU A 190 -20.96 0.18 -14.80
N LYS A 191 -22.10 0.80 -15.09
CA LYS A 191 -22.28 1.75 -16.19
C LYS A 191 -22.82 3.06 -15.64
N VAL A 192 -22.13 4.16 -15.92
CA VAL A 192 -22.64 5.51 -15.68
C VAL A 192 -23.18 6.09 -16.98
N ASP A 193 -24.25 6.86 -16.88
CA ASP A 193 -24.79 7.63 -17.99
C ASP A 193 -24.36 9.10 -17.83
N GLY A 194 -23.79 9.69 -18.87
CA GLY A 194 -23.26 11.06 -18.81
C GLY A 194 -23.21 11.73 -20.18
N VAL A 195 -23.15 13.06 -20.17
CA VAL A 195 -22.96 13.87 -21.38
C VAL A 195 -21.47 14.05 -21.61
N GLY A 196 -20.92 13.43 -22.66
CA GLY A 196 -19.50 13.53 -23.02
C GLY A 196 -18.78 12.18 -22.96
N LYS A 197 -17.45 12.23 -23.14
CA LYS A 197 -16.56 11.06 -23.07
C LYS A 197 -15.86 11.01 -21.71
N PHE A 198 -15.70 9.80 -21.17
CA PHE A 198 -14.93 9.56 -19.95
C PHE A 198 -13.47 9.27 -20.27
N THR A 199 -12.56 9.74 -19.41
CA THR A 199 -11.16 9.27 -19.41
C THR A 199 -11.15 7.85 -18.88
N TYR A 200 -10.49 6.92 -19.58
CA TYR A 200 -10.41 5.51 -19.22
C TYR A 200 -8.97 5.01 -19.33
N VAL A 201 -8.73 3.82 -18.80
CA VAL A 201 -7.45 3.12 -18.92
C VAL A 201 -7.57 1.92 -19.85
N ASP A 202 -6.50 1.68 -20.61
CA ASP A 202 -6.34 0.46 -21.41
C ASP A 202 -5.73 -0.67 -20.58
N PHE A 203 -6.07 -1.90 -20.93
CA PHE A 203 -5.45 -3.07 -20.34
C PHE A 203 -4.07 -3.32 -20.95
N ALA A 204 -3.09 -3.48 -20.08
CA ALA A 204 -1.78 -3.96 -20.49
C ALA A 204 -1.81 -5.48 -20.72
N ASP A 205 -0.94 -5.94 -21.63
CA ASP A 205 -0.67 -7.35 -21.84
C ASP A 205 0.17 -7.89 -20.66
N ASP A 206 -0.45 -8.75 -19.85
CA ASP A 206 0.12 -9.29 -18.62
C ASP A 206 1.30 -10.24 -18.90
N SER A 207 1.36 -10.87 -20.07
CA SER A 207 2.43 -11.79 -20.47
C SER A 207 3.81 -11.12 -20.46
N LYS A 208 3.84 -9.81 -20.70
CA LYS A 208 5.05 -8.98 -20.77
C LYS A 208 5.52 -8.47 -19.41
N VAL A 209 4.69 -8.54 -18.37
CA VAL A 209 5.01 -8.07 -17.02
C VAL A 209 5.97 -9.04 -16.33
N ARG A 210 6.97 -8.54 -15.63
CA ARG A 210 7.97 -9.36 -14.91
C ARG A 210 8.01 -9.01 -13.44
N VAL A 211 8.39 -10.00 -12.63
CA VAL A 211 8.73 -9.77 -11.21
C VAL A 211 9.87 -8.76 -11.14
N GLY A 212 9.71 -7.74 -10.30
CA GLY A 212 10.65 -6.62 -10.17
C GLY A 212 10.33 -5.39 -11.03
N ASP A 213 9.39 -5.48 -11.97
CA ASP A 213 8.94 -4.29 -12.72
C ASP A 213 8.24 -3.31 -11.77
N TRP A 214 8.54 -2.02 -11.92
CA TRP A 214 7.92 -0.94 -11.16
C TRP A 214 6.44 -0.83 -11.47
N VAL A 215 5.62 -0.68 -10.43
CA VAL A 215 4.16 -0.49 -10.54
C VAL A 215 3.69 0.60 -9.60
N VAL A 216 2.54 1.16 -9.95
CA VAL A 216 1.83 2.13 -9.12
C VAL A 216 0.39 1.68 -8.99
N ALA A 217 -0.07 1.54 -7.75
CA ALA A 217 -1.47 1.35 -7.42
C ALA A 217 -2.10 2.72 -7.20
N VAL A 218 -3.14 3.04 -7.97
CA VAL A 218 -3.95 4.25 -7.83
C VAL A 218 -5.34 3.83 -7.37
N GLY A 219 -5.83 4.45 -6.30
CA GLY A 219 -7.17 4.20 -5.76
C GLY A 219 -7.87 5.50 -5.40
N ASN A 220 -9.19 5.48 -5.30
CA ASN A 220 -9.97 6.61 -4.83
C ASN A 220 -11.08 6.15 -3.86
N PRO A 221 -10.73 5.58 -2.70
CA PRO A 221 -11.74 5.02 -1.81
C PRO A 221 -12.69 6.12 -1.34
N PHE A 222 -12.21 7.31 -0.97
CA PHE A 222 -13.04 8.33 -0.32
C PHE A 222 -13.62 9.41 -1.24
N GLY A 223 -13.19 9.50 -2.50
CA GLY A 223 -13.56 10.61 -3.39
C GLY A 223 -12.82 11.92 -3.09
N LEU A 224 -11.69 11.87 -2.34
CA LEU A 224 -10.96 13.03 -1.82
C LEU A 224 -9.59 13.24 -2.50
N GLY A 225 -9.51 12.98 -3.81
CA GLY A 225 -8.26 13.07 -4.58
C GLY A 225 -7.44 11.78 -4.65
N GLY A 226 -7.92 10.71 -4.04
CA GLY A 226 -7.35 9.37 -4.15
C GLY A 226 -6.06 9.12 -3.37
N THR A 227 -5.50 7.93 -3.55
CA THR A 227 -4.25 7.45 -2.96
C THR A 227 -3.41 6.79 -4.04
N VAL A 228 -2.10 6.97 -3.92
CA VAL A 228 -1.11 6.43 -4.86
C VAL A 228 -0.04 5.71 -4.06
N THR A 229 0.21 4.44 -4.39
CA THR A 229 1.24 3.62 -3.75
C THR A 229 2.15 3.03 -4.82
N ALA A 230 3.45 3.32 -4.74
CA ALA A 230 4.45 2.75 -5.63
C ALA A 230 5.02 1.45 -5.05
N GLY A 231 5.37 0.51 -5.93
CA GLY A 231 5.98 -0.76 -5.57
C GLY A 231 6.54 -1.48 -6.77
N ILE A 232 6.78 -2.79 -6.61
CA ILE A 232 7.21 -3.67 -7.68
C ILE A 232 6.28 -4.87 -7.77
N VAL A 233 6.22 -5.50 -8.95
CA VAL A 233 5.58 -6.81 -9.10
C VAL A 233 6.35 -7.82 -8.25
N SER A 234 5.68 -8.40 -7.25
CA SER A 234 6.33 -9.31 -6.30
C SER A 234 6.33 -10.77 -6.74
N ALA A 235 5.31 -11.21 -7.49
CA ALA A 235 5.20 -12.54 -8.09
C ALA A 235 4.14 -12.54 -9.22
N ARG A 236 4.10 -13.63 -9.99
CA ARG A 236 3.09 -13.91 -11.01
C ARG A 236 2.54 -15.33 -10.82
N GLY A 237 1.29 -15.57 -11.23
CA GLY A 237 0.69 -16.91 -11.25
C GLY A 237 0.74 -17.61 -9.88
N ARG A 238 0.43 -16.86 -8.82
CA ARG A 238 0.54 -17.37 -7.46
C ARG A 238 -0.64 -18.33 -7.20
N ASP A 239 -0.37 -19.61 -7.43
CA ASP A 239 -1.19 -20.72 -6.98
C ASP A 239 -0.92 -20.95 -5.48
N ILE A 240 -1.97 -20.80 -4.65
CA ILE A 240 -1.92 -21.03 -3.21
C ILE A 240 -2.78 -22.24 -2.78
N GLY A 241 -3.30 -23.01 -3.73
CA GLY A 241 -4.13 -24.19 -3.48
C GLY A 241 -5.42 -23.92 -2.69
N ALA A 242 -5.94 -22.69 -2.73
CA ALA A 242 -7.11 -22.20 -2.02
C ALA A 242 -8.40 -22.15 -2.88
N GLY A 243 -8.36 -22.43 -4.19
CA GLY A 243 -9.58 -22.43 -5.02
C GLY A 243 -9.44 -22.98 -6.45
N PRO A 244 -10.57 -23.16 -7.16
CA PRO A 244 -10.63 -23.77 -8.50
C PRO A 244 -10.06 -22.90 -9.64
N TYR A 245 -9.34 -21.83 -9.32
CA TYR A 245 -8.72 -20.88 -10.25
C TYR A 245 -7.27 -20.53 -9.88
N ASP A 246 -6.72 -21.26 -8.91
CA ASP A 246 -5.29 -21.25 -8.68
C ASP A 246 -4.53 -22.03 -9.77
#